data_AF-A0A411X0W5-F1
#
_entry.id   AF-A0A411X0W5-F1
#
_cell.length_a   1.000
_cell.length_b   1.000
_cell.length_c   1.000
_cell.angle_alpha   90.00
_cell.angle_beta   90.00
_cell.angle_gamma   90.00
#
_symmetry.space_group_name_H-M   'P 1'
#
loop_
_entity.id
_entity.type
_entity.pdbx_description
1 polymer ?
#
loop_
_entity_poly.entity_id
_entity_poly.type
_entity_poly.pdbx_seq_one_letter_code
_entity_poly.pdbx_strand_id
1 'polypeptide(L)'
;MRRRLSLLAACAAGAALGTVVHTVHAAPLPPIRVILVGDSTVAPGNGYGDALCARFVPEVACVNLGANGRSSKSFRTEGRWDKVQELLRETGRFHAQYVLVQFGHNDQPGKRHATDLVTEFPANMARYARDVRALGGVPVLVTPLTRRTFKGPYLRDTLAPWGAATRRAAAAENVAVLDLNARSAAAVQAMGQAEADTLAEEPAPPPAPDGKQGKSKFDWTHLGPKGAALFGAMVAGELAQAVPAIAPYLASQPDIAPAPQPKQRQ
;
A
#
# COMPACT_ATOMS: atom_id res chain seq x y z
N MET A 1 -28.81 -91.67 19.06
CA MET A 1 -29.72 -90.54 18.76
C MET A 1 -28.92 -89.24 18.79
N ARG A 2 -28.57 -88.68 17.63
CA ARG A 2 -27.69 -87.50 17.50
C ARG A 2 -28.52 -86.21 17.54
N ARG A 3 -28.19 -85.28 18.44
CA ARG A 3 -28.78 -83.93 18.52
C ARG A 3 -28.35 -83.09 17.31
N ARG A 4 -29.32 -82.47 16.62
CA ARG A 4 -29.08 -81.48 15.55
C ARG A 4 -29.07 -80.08 16.16
N LEU A 5 -28.00 -79.33 15.90
CA LEU A 5 -27.88 -77.90 16.17
C LEU A 5 -28.26 -77.16 14.88
N SER A 6 -29.23 -76.24 14.94
CA SER A 6 -29.59 -75.37 13.83
C SER A 6 -29.00 -73.97 14.10
N LEU A 7 -28.09 -73.49 13.24
CA LEU A 7 -27.64 -72.10 13.25
C LEU A 7 -28.60 -71.26 12.40
N LEU A 8 -29.13 -70.17 12.97
CA LEU A 8 -29.70 -69.05 12.23
C LEU A 8 -28.58 -68.11 11.79
N ALA A 9 -28.51 -67.79 10.49
CA ALA A 9 -27.70 -66.69 9.96
C ALA A 9 -28.62 -65.49 9.69
N ALA A 10 -28.35 -64.35 10.32
CA ALA A 10 -29.02 -63.08 10.08
C ALA A 10 -28.18 -62.24 9.11
N CYS A 11 -28.72 -61.93 7.92
CA CYS A 11 -28.13 -60.97 6.99
C CYS A 11 -28.55 -59.55 7.38
N ALA A 12 -27.60 -58.72 7.83
CA ALA A 12 -27.80 -57.29 8.00
C ALA A 12 -27.40 -56.56 6.71
N ALA A 13 -28.37 -55.95 6.03
CA ALA A 13 -28.11 -55.06 4.90
C ALA A 13 -27.82 -53.64 5.44
N GLY A 14 -26.56 -53.21 5.38
CA GLY A 14 -26.15 -51.85 5.71
C GLY A 14 -26.32 -50.94 4.49
N ALA A 15 -27.25 -49.98 4.57
CA ALA A 15 -27.37 -48.90 3.58
C ALA A 15 -26.29 -47.84 3.85
N ALA A 16 -25.30 -47.72 2.95
CA ALA A 16 -24.31 -46.66 2.99
C ALA A 16 -24.92 -45.35 2.47
N LEU A 17 -25.23 -44.41 3.37
CA LEU A 17 -25.56 -43.03 3.01
C LEU A 17 -24.26 -42.32 2.62
N GLY A 18 -24.01 -42.20 1.31
CA GLY A 18 -22.91 -41.39 0.79
C GLY A 18 -23.18 -39.91 0.99
N THR A 19 -22.43 -39.25 1.88
CA THR A 19 -22.42 -37.79 1.99
C THR A 19 -21.78 -37.19 0.75
N VAL A 20 -22.58 -36.55 -0.09
CA VAL A 20 -22.09 -35.70 -1.19
C VAL A 20 -21.53 -34.43 -0.55
N VAL A 21 -20.21 -34.30 -0.57
CA VAL A 21 -19.54 -33.05 -0.20
C VAL A 21 -19.68 -32.10 -1.39
N HIS A 22 -20.66 -31.21 -1.34
CA HIS A 22 -20.72 -30.09 -2.29
C HIS A 22 -19.60 -29.12 -1.96
N THR A 23 -18.56 -29.10 -2.79
CA THR A 23 -17.57 -28.02 -2.79
C THR A 23 -18.27 -26.76 -3.28
N VAL A 24 -18.62 -25.87 -2.36
CA VAL A 24 -19.09 -24.53 -2.70
C VAL A 24 -17.88 -23.78 -3.28
N HIS A 25 -17.77 -23.75 -4.61
CA HIS A 25 -16.87 -22.80 -5.27
C HIS A 25 -17.45 -21.39 -5.03
N ALA A 26 -16.76 -20.58 -4.24
CA ALA A 26 -17.08 -19.16 -4.15
C ALA A 26 -17.04 -18.56 -5.56
N ALA A 27 -18.07 -17.79 -5.91
CA ALA A 27 -18.10 -17.11 -7.20
C ALA A 27 -16.86 -16.21 -7.35
N PRO A 28 -16.23 -16.13 -8.53
CA PRO A 28 -15.08 -15.27 -8.76
C PRO A 28 -15.42 -13.82 -8.41
N LEU A 29 -14.47 -13.09 -7.82
CA LEU A 29 -14.67 -11.68 -7.50
C LEU A 29 -14.87 -10.88 -8.79
N PRO A 30 -15.76 -9.87 -8.81
CA PRO A 30 -15.90 -9.03 -9.99
C PRO A 30 -14.61 -8.23 -10.19
N PRO A 31 -14.09 -8.10 -11.43
CA PRO A 31 -12.79 -7.49 -11.65
C PRO A 31 -12.76 -6.02 -11.24
N ILE A 32 -11.68 -5.60 -10.59
CA ILE A 32 -11.45 -4.19 -10.22
C ILE A 32 -10.11 -3.70 -10.77
N ARG A 33 -9.93 -2.38 -10.79
CA ARG A 33 -8.64 -1.74 -11.11
C ARG A 33 -8.15 -0.95 -9.91
N VAL A 34 -6.85 -1.03 -9.65
CA VAL A 34 -6.15 -0.20 -8.66
C VAL A 34 -5.03 0.53 -9.37
N ILE A 35 -5.05 1.86 -9.37
CA ILE A 35 -4.03 2.70 -10.00
C ILE A 35 -3.23 3.39 -8.88
N LEU A 36 -1.91 3.20 -8.88
CA LEU A 36 -1.01 3.83 -7.93
C LEU A 36 -0.37 5.06 -8.54
N VAL A 37 -0.46 6.20 -7.86
CA VAL A 37 0.04 7.50 -8.31
C VAL A 37 0.93 8.06 -7.22
N GLY A 38 2.14 8.46 -7.58
CA GLY A 38 3.02 9.11 -6.61
C GLY A 38 4.43 9.38 -7.11
N ASP A 39 5.31 9.63 -6.15
CA ASP A 39 6.73 9.90 -6.36
C ASP A 39 7.59 8.62 -6.42
N SER A 40 8.91 8.74 -6.23
CA SER A 40 9.83 7.60 -6.25
C SER A 40 9.53 6.54 -5.19
N THR A 41 8.88 6.90 -4.09
CA THR A 41 8.53 5.94 -3.04
C THR A 41 7.33 5.06 -3.38
N VAL A 42 6.61 5.39 -4.45
CA VAL A 42 5.55 4.55 -5.05
C VAL A 42 6.04 3.85 -6.33
N ALA A 43 6.97 4.49 -7.05
CA ALA A 43 7.40 4.09 -8.38
C ALA A 43 7.93 2.64 -8.48
N PRO A 44 7.85 2.02 -9.66
CA PRO A 44 8.46 0.72 -9.91
C PRO A 44 9.97 0.70 -9.62
N GLY A 45 10.44 -0.40 -9.06
CA GLY A 45 11.86 -0.65 -8.76
C GLY A 45 12.39 -0.09 -7.44
N ASN A 46 11.98 1.11 -7.03
CA ASN A 46 12.52 1.80 -5.85
C ASN A 46 11.47 2.34 -4.88
N GLY A 47 10.20 2.01 -5.12
CA GLY A 47 9.06 2.29 -4.25
C GLY A 47 8.35 1.03 -3.79
N TYR A 48 7.30 1.20 -2.98
CA TYR A 48 6.50 0.08 -2.48
C TYR A 48 5.41 -0.38 -3.46
N GLY A 49 5.14 0.36 -4.53
CA GLY A 49 3.94 0.19 -5.35
C GLY A 49 3.83 -1.21 -5.99
N ASP A 50 4.93 -1.75 -6.52
CA ASP A 50 4.91 -3.09 -7.10
C ASP A 50 4.73 -4.17 -6.03
N ALA A 51 5.32 -3.98 -4.85
CA ALA A 51 5.13 -4.87 -3.71
C ALA A 51 3.70 -4.81 -3.16
N LEU A 52 3.00 -3.67 -3.26
CA LEU A 52 1.57 -3.59 -3.01
C LEU A 52 0.77 -4.32 -4.11
N CYS A 53 1.11 -4.09 -5.39
CA CYS A 53 0.42 -4.75 -6.50
C CYS A 53 0.49 -6.29 -6.40
N ALA A 54 1.64 -6.83 -5.99
CA ALA A 54 1.84 -8.26 -5.77
C ALA A 54 0.99 -8.85 -4.64
N ARG A 55 0.30 -8.02 -3.85
CA ARG A 55 -0.60 -8.46 -2.77
C ARG A 55 -2.04 -8.61 -3.20
N PHE A 56 -2.40 -8.18 -4.40
CA PHE A 56 -3.76 -8.37 -4.90
C PHE A 56 -3.95 -9.74 -5.56
N VAL A 57 -5.17 -10.25 -5.51
CA VAL A 57 -5.59 -11.44 -6.24
C VAL A 57 -5.71 -11.15 -7.76
N PRO A 58 -5.74 -12.18 -8.63
CA PRO A 58 -5.75 -12.00 -10.09
C PRO A 58 -6.91 -11.16 -10.66
N GLU A 59 -8.02 -11.03 -9.93
CA GLU A 59 -9.17 -10.20 -10.28
C GLU A 59 -8.89 -8.69 -10.19
N VAL A 60 -7.72 -8.30 -9.68
CA VAL A 60 -7.28 -6.90 -9.63
C VAL A 60 -6.27 -6.58 -10.74
N ALA A 61 -6.66 -5.67 -11.62
CA ALA A 61 -5.69 -5.00 -12.49
C ALA A 61 -4.98 -3.89 -11.70
N CYS A 62 -3.83 -4.19 -11.10
CA CYS A 62 -3.01 -3.19 -10.42
C CYS A 62 -2.03 -2.52 -11.38
N VAL A 63 -2.09 -1.19 -11.51
CA VAL A 63 -1.26 -0.39 -12.41
C VAL A 63 -0.44 0.60 -11.59
N ASN A 64 0.86 0.37 -11.49
CA ASN A 64 1.76 1.29 -10.81
C ASN A 64 2.25 2.39 -11.76
N LEU A 65 1.77 3.62 -11.57
CA LEU A 65 2.18 4.81 -12.32
C LEU A 65 3.00 5.78 -11.46
N GLY A 66 3.53 5.34 -10.32
CA GLY A 66 4.47 6.12 -9.53
C GLY A 66 5.69 6.53 -10.37
N ALA A 67 6.18 7.76 -10.16
CA ALA A 67 7.20 8.35 -11.02
C ALA A 67 8.31 9.03 -10.22
N ASN A 68 9.55 8.63 -10.49
CA ASN A 68 10.74 9.15 -9.84
C ASN A 68 10.85 10.68 -9.93
N GLY A 69 11.12 11.33 -8.79
CA GLY A 69 11.34 12.78 -8.71
C GLY A 69 10.09 13.65 -8.86
N ARG A 70 8.88 13.07 -9.00
CA ARG A 70 7.66 13.86 -9.20
C ARG A 70 7.10 14.38 -7.88
N SER A 71 6.50 15.55 -7.94
CA SER A 71 5.72 16.16 -6.86
C SER A 71 4.23 16.17 -7.21
N SER A 72 3.40 16.57 -6.24
CA SER A 72 1.95 16.74 -6.45
C SER A 72 1.60 17.68 -7.63
N LYS A 73 2.50 18.61 -7.96
CA LYS A 73 2.36 19.53 -9.11
C LYS A 73 2.98 18.92 -10.37
N SER A 74 4.24 18.49 -10.30
CA SER A 74 4.99 18.14 -11.51
C SER A 74 4.45 16.89 -12.21
N PHE A 75 3.85 15.95 -11.47
CA PHE A 75 3.20 14.79 -12.09
C PHE A 75 2.07 15.22 -13.05
N ARG A 76 1.35 16.30 -12.75
CA ARG A 76 0.33 16.86 -13.65
C ARG A 76 0.94 17.68 -14.77
N THR A 77 1.83 18.62 -14.44
CA THR A 77 2.37 19.54 -15.44
C THR A 77 3.26 18.86 -16.48
N GLU A 78 3.77 17.66 -16.17
CA GLU A 78 4.52 16.82 -17.10
C GLU A 78 3.65 15.79 -17.84
N GLY A 79 2.32 15.92 -17.80
CA GLY A 79 1.37 15.07 -18.57
C GLY A 79 1.20 13.64 -18.05
N ARG A 80 1.82 13.26 -16.92
CA ARG A 80 1.68 11.89 -16.39
C ARG A 80 0.28 11.60 -15.86
N TRP A 81 -0.44 12.64 -15.45
CA TRP A 81 -1.85 12.52 -15.05
C TRP A 81 -2.75 12.08 -16.19
N ASP A 82 -2.43 12.43 -17.43
CA ASP A 82 -3.26 12.15 -18.60
C ASP A 82 -3.45 10.63 -18.75
N LYS A 83 -2.40 9.84 -18.50
CA LYS A 83 -2.49 8.38 -18.54
C LYS A 83 -3.45 7.81 -17.48
N VAL A 84 -3.50 8.41 -16.29
CA VAL A 84 -4.46 7.99 -15.25
C VAL A 84 -5.87 8.29 -15.70
N GLN A 85 -6.11 9.46 -16.30
CA GLN A 85 -7.42 9.85 -16.80
C GLN A 85 -7.88 8.97 -17.97
N GLU A 86 -6.98 8.61 -18.88
CA GLU A 86 -7.26 7.62 -19.94
C GLU A 86 -7.72 6.29 -19.36
N LEU A 87 -6.97 5.74 -18.39
CA LEU A 87 -7.33 4.48 -17.74
C LEU A 87 -8.69 4.55 -17.05
N LEU A 88 -8.99 5.65 -16.34
CA LEU A 88 -10.29 5.82 -15.68
C LEU A 88 -11.46 5.86 -16.66
N ARG A 89 -11.26 6.36 -17.88
CA ARG A 89 -12.30 6.39 -18.93
C ARG A 89 -12.57 5.02 -19.56
N GLU A 90 -11.74 4.01 -19.31
CA GLU A 90 -11.99 2.62 -19.74
C GLU A 90 -13.10 1.98 -18.88
N THR A 91 -14.33 2.44 -19.09
CA THR A 91 -15.51 1.98 -18.37
C THR A 91 -16.02 0.62 -18.88
N GLY A 92 -16.85 -0.06 -18.08
CA GLY A 92 -17.49 -1.33 -18.45
C GLY A 92 -16.65 -2.59 -18.29
N ARG A 93 -15.32 -2.46 -18.08
CA ARG A 93 -14.41 -3.60 -17.83
C ARG A 93 -14.23 -3.95 -16.35
N PHE A 94 -14.43 -2.97 -15.48
CA PHE A 94 -14.16 -3.09 -14.05
C PHE A 94 -15.39 -2.68 -13.26
N HIS A 95 -15.70 -3.44 -12.23
CA HIS A 95 -16.75 -3.14 -11.27
C HIS A 95 -16.44 -1.88 -10.45
N ALA A 96 -15.16 -1.65 -10.16
CA ALA A 96 -14.67 -0.45 -9.49
C ALA A 96 -13.25 -0.11 -9.93
N GLN A 97 -12.90 1.18 -9.87
CA GLN A 97 -11.56 1.68 -10.15
C GLN A 97 -11.09 2.56 -9.00
N TYR A 98 -10.05 2.13 -8.27
CA TYR A 98 -9.47 2.86 -7.15
C TYR A 98 -8.20 3.58 -7.60
N VAL A 99 -7.99 4.82 -7.14
CA VAL A 99 -6.76 5.57 -7.40
C VAL A 99 -6.14 5.99 -6.07
N LEU A 100 -5.00 5.38 -5.75
CA LEU A 100 -4.21 5.71 -4.56
C LEU A 100 -3.20 6.79 -4.93
N VAL A 101 -3.26 7.93 -4.25
CA VAL A 101 -2.43 9.11 -4.54
C VAL A 101 -1.54 9.45 -3.36
N GLN A 102 -0.22 9.35 -3.54
CA GLN A 102 0.79 9.70 -2.54
C GLN A 102 1.82 10.69 -3.08
N PHE A 103 1.95 11.85 -2.44
CA PHE A 103 3.02 12.81 -2.71
C PHE A 103 3.53 13.45 -1.41
N GLY A 104 4.69 14.10 -1.50
CA GLY A 104 5.27 14.87 -0.40
C GLY A 104 6.80 14.95 -0.44
N HIS A 105 7.51 13.92 -0.88
CA HIS A 105 8.98 13.90 -0.81
C HIS A 105 9.65 14.97 -1.68
N ASN A 106 9.11 15.19 -2.88
CA ASN A 106 9.61 16.17 -3.84
C ASN A 106 8.88 17.51 -3.76
N ASP A 107 7.82 17.59 -2.95
CA ASP A 107 7.10 18.81 -2.63
C ASP A 107 7.84 19.64 -1.57
N GLN A 108 8.74 19.03 -0.79
CA GLN A 108 9.51 19.74 0.23
C GLN A 108 10.38 20.88 -0.36
N PRO A 109 10.60 21.97 0.40
CA PRO A 109 11.49 23.06 0.00
C PRO A 109 12.89 22.57 -0.39
N GLY A 110 13.50 23.27 -1.35
CA GLY A 110 14.85 22.94 -1.85
C GLY A 110 14.90 21.79 -2.88
N LYS A 111 13.74 21.27 -3.31
CA LYS A 111 13.62 20.30 -4.42
C LYS A 111 13.29 21.01 -5.73
N ARG A 112 13.70 20.42 -6.86
CA ARG A 112 13.40 20.93 -8.22
C ARG A 112 11.90 21.16 -8.46
N HIS A 113 11.06 20.33 -7.85
CA HIS A 113 9.61 20.33 -8.03
C HIS A 113 8.84 20.67 -6.74
N ALA A 114 9.48 21.42 -5.83
CA ALA A 114 8.86 21.83 -4.58
C ALA A 114 7.52 22.53 -4.81
N THR A 115 6.62 22.37 -3.86
CA THR A 115 5.33 23.06 -3.81
C THR A 115 5.16 23.72 -2.45
N ASP A 116 4.48 24.85 -2.40
CA ASP A 116 4.17 25.48 -1.12
C ASP A 116 3.22 24.59 -0.29
N LEU A 117 3.61 24.31 0.96
CA LEU A 117 2.90 23.38 1.84
C LEU A 117 1.51 23.89 2.26
N VAL A 118 1.28 25.21 2.23
CA VAL A 118 0.04 25.82 2.68
C VAL A 118 -0.91 26.04 1.51
N THR A 119 -0.41 26.54 0.39
CA THR A 119 -1.23 27.05 -0.72
C THR A 119 -1.29 26.12 -1.92
N GLU A 120 -0.22 25.39 -2.24
CA GLU A 120 -0.17 24.54 -3.43
C GLU A 120 -0.42 23.06 -3.11
N PHE A 121 0.32 22.48 -2.16
CA PHE A 121 0.28 21.04 -1.90
C PHE A 121 -1.14 20.54 -1.54
N PRO A 122 -1.88 21.14 -0.58
CA PRO A 122 -3.23 20.67 -0.25
C PRO A 122 -4.19 20.84 -1.43
N ALA A 123 -4.07 21.92 -2.19
CA ALA A 123 -4.89 22.19 -3.36
C ALA A 123 -4.65 21.15 -4.47
N ASN A 124 -3.39 20.75 -4.70
CA ASN A 124 -3.02 19.69 -5.63
C ASN A 124 -3.59 18.34 -5.20
N MET A 125 -3.45 17.97 -3.91
CA MET A 125 -3.99 16.71 -3.38
C MET A 125 -5.52 16.66 -3.51
N ALA A 126 -6.22 17.75 -3.17
CA ALA A 126 -7.67 17.86 -3.35
C ALA A 126 -8.08 17.78 -4.84
N ARG A 127 -7.31 18.41 -5.73
CA ARG A 127 -7.53 18.34 -7.19
C ARG A 127 -7.48 16.90 -7.70
N TYR A 128 -6.51 16.08 -7.27
CA TYR A 128 -6.47 14.66 -7.65
C TYR A 128 -7.73 13.91 -7.22
N ALA A 129 -8.17 14.10 -5.98
CA ALA A 129 -9.39 13.46 -5.47
C ALA A 129 -10.63 13.83 -6.31
N ARG A 130 -10.80 15.12 -6.61
CA ARG A 130 -11.90 15.62 -7.45
C ARG A 130 -11.85 15.09 -8.87
N ASP A 131 -10.68 15.10 -9.51
CA ASP A 131 -10.51 14.60 -10.87
C ASP A 131 -10.84 13.10 -10.97
N VAL A 132 -10.40 12.29 -10.00
CA VAL A 132 -10.72 10.85 -9.95
C VAL A 132 -12.22 10.63 -9.82
N ARG A 133 -12.86 11.32 -8.87
CA ARG A 133 -14.32 11.24 -8.67
C ARG A 133 -15.09 11.66 -9.91
N ALA A 134 -14.68 12.75 -10.55
CA ALA A 134 -15.32 13.26 -11.77
C ALA A 134 -15.25 12.28 -12.95
N LEU A 135 -14.27 11.37 -12.94
CA LEU A 135 -14.10 10.30 -13.93
C LEU A 135 -14.69 8.95 -13.47
N GLY A 136 -15.49 8.93 -12.39
CA GLY A 136 -16.14 7.72 -11.88
C GLY A 136 -15.24 6.77 -11.10
N GLY A 137 -14.01 7.19 -10.76
CA GLY A 137 -13.11 6.44 -9.90
C GLY A 137 -13.34 6.73 -8.41
N VAL A 138 -12.77 5.88 -7.55
CA VAL A 138 -12.75 6.04 -6.10
C VAL A 138 -11.37 6.55 -5.66
N PRO A 139 -11.24 7.83 -5.26
CA PRO A 139 -9.97 8.37 -4.78
C PRO A 139 -9.65 7.86 -3.36
N VAL A 140 -8.40 7.51 -3.15
CA VAL A 140 -7.82 7.22 -1.83
C VAL A 140 -6.55 8.03 -1.70
N LEU A 141 -6.48 8.94 -0.72
CA LEU A 141 -5.26 9.70 -0.47
C LEU A 141 -4.35 8.92 0.47
N VAL A 142 -3.05 8.97 0.23
CA VAL A 142 -2.04 8.29 1.06
C VAL A 142 -1.05 9.34 1.53
N THR A 143 -0.84 9.41 2.85
CA THR A 143 0.19 10.27 3.41
C THR A 143 1.59 9.75 3.04
N PRO A 144 2.58 10.60 2.77
CA PRO A 144 3.87 10.14 2.29
C PRO A 144 4.65 9.41 3.40
N LEU A 145 5.19 8.23 3.09
CA LEU A 145 5.97 7.45 4.05
C LEU A 145 7.14 8.25 4.65
N THR A 146 7.55 7.90 5.87
CA THR A 146 8.67 8.57 6.54
C THR A 146 10.00 8.33 5.81
N ARG A 147 10.86 9.36 5.81
CA ARG A 147 12.30 9.12 5.62
C ARG A 147 12.85 8.35 6.82
N ARG A 148 13.96 7.64 6.61
CA ARG A 148 14.62 6.81 7.64
C ARG A 148 15.79 7.53 8.31
N THR A 149 15.69 8.84 8.48
CA THR A 149 16.75 9.70 9.02
C THR A 149 16.58 9.92 10.52
N PHE A 150 17.62 9.64 11.30
CA PHE A 150 17.61 9.76 12.76
C PHE A 150 18.46 10.95 13.24
N LYS A 151 18.12 11.48 14.42
CA LYS A 151 18.96 12.39 15.21
C LYS A 151 19.18 11.75 16.58
N GLY A 152 20.35 11.12 16.77
CA GLY A 152 20.55 10.21 17.89
C GLY A 152 19.57 9.03 17.82
N PRO A 153 18.91 8.63 18.91
CA PRO A 153 17.96 7.51 18.88
C PRO A 153 16.58 7.88 18.33
N TYR A 154 16.34 9.15 17.99
CA TYR A 154 15.01 9.64 17.62
C TYR A 154 14.88 9.83 16.10
N LEU A 155 13.82 9.27 15.52
CA LEU A 155 13.46 9.48 14.13
C LEU A 155 13.11 10.96 13.91
N ARG A 156 13.68 11.55 12.87
CA ARG A 156 13.34 12.90 12.41
C ARG A 156 12.35 12.80 11.26
N ASP A 157 11.05 12.78 11.58
CA ASP A 157 10.01 12.79 10.55
C ASP A 157 9.81 14.19 9.97
N THR A 158 10.47 14.45 8.84
CA THR A 158 10.32 15.71 8.11
C THR A 158 9.07 15.77 7.24
N LEU A 159 8.36 14.65 7.06
CA LEU A 159 7.19 14.53 6.18
C LEU A 159 5.87 14.65 6.93
N ALA A 160 5.87 14.58 8.25
CA ALA A 160 4.68 14.81 9.10
C ALA A 160 3.84 16.04 8.70
N PRO A 161 4.41 17.22 8.33
CA PRO A 161 3.62 18.35 7.86
C PRO A 161 2.87 18.09 6.54
N TRP A 162 3.49 17.38 5.59
CA TRP A 162 2.84 16.95 4.35
C TRP A 162 1.79 15.88 4.61
N GLY A 163 2.05 14.92 5.50
CA GLY A 163 1.05 13.96 5.97
C GLY A 163 -0.19 14.65 6.57
N ALA A 164 0.03 15.65 7.43
CA ALA A 164 -1.06 16.45 8.00
C ALA A 164 -1.85 17.22 6.92
N ALA A 165 -1.18 17.78 5.92
CA ALA A 165 -1.83 18.43 4.80
C ALA A 165 -2.66 17.46 3.95
N THR A 166 -2.15 16.25 3.67
CA THR A 166 -2.89 15.20 2.96
C THR A 166 -4.13 14.77 3.74
N ARG A 167 -4.03 14.57 5.07
CA ARG A 167 -5.19 14.25 5.91
C ARG A 167 -6.25 15.35 5.88
N ARG A 168 -5.85 16.63 5.94
CA ARG A 168 -6.78 17.77 5.81
C ARG A 168 -7.45 17.80 4.44
N ALA A 169 -6.70 17.57 3.35
CA ALA A 169 -7.26 17.51 2.01
C ALA A 169 -8.26 16.35 1.87
N ALA A 170 -7.94 15.18 2.43
CA ALA A 170 -8.84 14.03 2.42
C ALA A 170 -10.14 14.30 3.16
N ALA A 171 -10.06 14.91 4.36
CA ALA A 171 -11.22 15.30 5.13
C ALA A 171 -12.08 16.34 4.40
N ALA A 172 -11.47 17.37 3.81
CA ALA A 172 -12.18 18.40 3.06
C ALA A 172 -12.89 17.84 1.81
N GLU A 173 -12.30 16.84 1.16
CA GLU A 173 -12.89 16.17 0.00
C GLU A 173 -13.81 15.00 0.38
N ASN A 174 -13.93 14.65 1.66
CA ASN A 174 -14.64 13.46 2.14
C ASN A 174 -14.22 12.19 1.39
N VAL A 175 -12.92 11.89 1.38
CA VAL A 175 -12.33 10.69 0.75
C VAL A 175 -11.54 9.88 1.77
N ALA A 176 -11.38 8.59 1.50
CA ALA A 176 -10.55 7.72 2.32
C ALA A 176 -9.09 8.22 2.36
N VAL A 177 -8.46 8.07 3.51
CA VAL A 177 -7.04 8.36 3.71
C VAL A 177 -6.32 7.21 4.39
N LEU A 178 -5.13 6.88 3.88
CA LEU A 178 -4.19 5.96 4.51
C LEU A 178 -3.08 6.77 5.21
N ASP A 179 -2.96 6.63 6.52
CA ASP A 179 -1.98 7.35 7.34
C ASP A 179 -0.62 6.63 7.41
N LEU A 180 -0.12 6.25 6.22
CA LEU A 180 1.16 5.58 6.06
C LEU A 180 2.32 6.35 6.71
N ASN A 181 2.32 7.69 6.69
CA ASN A 181 3.34 8.49 7.36
C ASN A 181 3.43 8.15 8.86
N ALA A 182 2.30 8.20 9.58
CA ALA A 182 2.28 7.90 11.01
C ALA A 182 2.68 6.45 11.29
N ARG A 183 2.16 5.50 10.51
CA ARG A 183 2.46 4.06 10.70
C ARG A 183 3.91 3.73 10.38
N SER A 184 4.43 4.25 9.27
CA SER A 184 5.84 4.07 8.88
C SER A 184 6.79 4.73 9.86
N ALA A 185 6.48 5.94 10.35
CA ALA A 185 7.28 6.62 11.36
C ALA A 185 7.37 5.81 12.67
N ALA A 186 6.26 5.27 13.16
CA ALA A 186 6.25 4.43 14.35
C ALA A 186 7.09 3.15 14.16
N ALA A 187 6.94 2.46 13.03
CA ALA A 187 7.71 1.25 12.73
C ALA A 187 9.21 1.53 12.60
N VAL A 188 9.59 2.56 11.85
CA VAL A 188 11.00 2.95 11.67
C VAL A 188 11.60 3.40 13.01
N GLN A 189 10.89 4.17 13.82
CA GLN A 189 11.36 4.55 15.16
C GLN A 189 11.63 3.32 16.04
N ALA A 190 10.79 2.29 15.97
CA ALA A 190 10.98 1.05 16.72
C ALA A 190 12.18 0.22 16.23
N MET A 191 12.47 0.26 14.92
CA MET A 191 13.64 -0.40 14.33
C MET A 191 14.97 0.22 14.76
N GLY A 192 15.00 1.56 14.89
CA GLY A 192 16.24 2.30 15.00
C GLY A 192 17.00 2.37 13.67
N GLN A 193 18.10 3.14 13.64
CA GLN A 193 18.77 3.48 12.38
C GLN A 193 19.36 2.27 11.64
N ALA A 194 20.10 1.40 12.34
CA ALA A 194 20.79 0.28 11.71
C ALA A 194 19.85 -0.68 10.98
N GLU A 195 18.73 -1.05 11.61
CA GLU A 195 17.72 -1.91 10.98
C GLU A 195 16.95 -1.16 9.88
N ALA A 196 16.63 0.12 10.08
CA ALA A 196 15.96 0.93 9.07
C ALA A 196 16.81 1.12 7.80
N ASP A 197 18.14 1.20 7.93
CA ASP A 197 19.05 1.31 6.79
C ASP A 197 19.00 0.07 5.88
N THR A 198 18.64 -1.10 6.41
CA THR A 198 18.44 -2.33 5.60
C THR A 198 17.21 -2.28 4.69
N LEU A 199 16.35 -1.28 4.83
CA LEU A 199 15.18 -1.06 3.96
C LEU A 199 15.53 -0.28 2.69
N ALA A 200 16.73 0.29 2.60
CA ALA A 200 17.16 1.11 1.47
C ALA A 200 17.36 0.28 0.19
N GLU A 201 17.29 0.96 -0.95
CA GLU A 201 17.52 0.37 -2.28
C GLU A 201 18.91 -0.23 -2.41
N GLU A 202 19.89 0.48 -1.88
CA GLU A 202 21.29 0.09 -1.86
C GLU A 202 21.74 -0.08 -0.41
N PRO A 203 22.70 -0.96 -0.11
CA PRO A 203 23.21 -1.11 1.25
C PRO A 203 23.98 0.15 1.67
N ALA A 204 23.93 0.47 2.97
CA ALA A 204 24.80 1.48 3.55
C ALA A 204 26.26 1.12 3.27
N PRO A 205 27.10 2.09 2.82
CA PRO A 205 28.47 1.78 2.50
C PRO A 205 29.24 1.41 3.78
N PRO A 206 30.21 0.49 3.73
CA PRO A 206 31.01 0.14 4.89
C PRO A 206 31.82 1.36 5.36
N PRO A 207 32.19 1.44 6.65
CA PRO A 207 33.06 2.51 7.14
C PRO A 207 34.34 2.61 6.31
N ALA A 208 34.70 3.82 5.88
CA ALA A 208 35.93 4.03 5.13
C ALA A 208 37.17 3.77 6.00
N PRO A 209 38.13 2.93 5.57
CA PRO A 209 39.34 2.63 6.34
C PRO A 209 40.20 3.86 6.64
N ASP A 210 40.16 4.86 5.75
CA ASP A 210 40.94 6.10 5.78
C ASP A 210 40.07 7.35 6.08
N GLY A 211 38.81 7.14 6.47
CA GLY A 211 37.84 8.21 6.71
C GLY A 211 37.30 8.87 5.43
N LYS A 212 37.72 8.45 4.23
CA LYS A 212 37.22 8.99 2.96
C LYS A 212 36.18 8.05 2.36
N GLN A 213 34.91 8.33 2.66
CA GLN A 213 33.81 7.57 2.10
C GLN A 213 33.78 7.67 0.57
N GLY A 214 33.80 6.50 -0.11
CA GLY A 214 33.60 6.42 -1.55
C GLY A 214 32.18 6.85 -1.97
N LYS A 215 31.95 6.97 -3.28
CA LYS A 215 30.61 7.27 -3.81
C LYS A 215 29.64 6.14 -3.42
N SER A 216 28.57 6.48 -2.72
CA SER A 216 27.46 5.56 -2.43
C SER A 216 26.16 6.10 -3.01
N LYS A 217 25.32 5.19 -3.49
CA LYS A 217 23.93 5.47 -3.89
C LYS A 217 22.95 5.28 -2.74
N PHE A 218 23.42 4.84 -1.58
CA PHE A 218 22.60 4.69 -0.38
C PHE A 218 21.91 6.01 -0.01
N ASP A 219 20.61 5.93 0.28
CA ASP A 219 19.87 7.02 0.89
C ASP A 219 18.69 6.53 1.75
N TRP A 220 18.17 7.45 2.55
CA TRP A 220 17.08 7.20 3.51
C TRP A 220 15.68 7.42 2.94
N THR A 221 15.53 7.44 1.61
CA THR A 221 14.28 7.64 0.87
C THR A 221 13.88 6.38 0.10
N HIS A 222 14.70 5.94 -0.84
CA HIS A 222 14.37 4.91 -1.82
C HIS A 222 14.42 3.51 -1.20
N LEU A 223 13.55 2.64 -1.67
CA LEU A 223 13.26 1.36 -1.03
C LEU A 223 13.89 0.21 -1.82
N GLY A 224 14.60 -0.67 -1.11
CA GLY A 224 14.96 -1.98 -1.62
C GLY A 224 13.84 -2.98 -1.41
N PRO A 225 14.03 -4.25 -1.81
CA PRO A 225 12.99 -5.28 -1.71
C PRO A 225 12.39 -5.42 -0.30
N LYS A 226 13.21 -5.35 0.76
CA LYS A 226 12.77 -5.41 2.15
C LYS A 226 11.88 -4.22 2.52
N GLY A 227 12.28 -3.00 2.14
CA GLY A 227 11.51 -1.79 2.37
C GLY A 227 10.20 -1.78 1.60
N ALA A 228 10.24 -2.15 0.31
CA ALA A 228 9.06 -2.25 -0.54
C ALA A 228 8.03 -3.24 0.03
N ALA A 229 8.48 -4.42 0.48
CA ALA A 229 7.61 -5.42 1.09
C ALA A 229 6.96 -4.93 2.40
N LEU A 230 7.72 -4.24 3.26
CA LEU A 230 7.24 -3.68 4.53
C LEU A 230 6.16 -2.61 4.28
N PHE A 231 6.49 -1.57 3.52
CA PHE A 231 5.56 -0.46 3.29
C PHE A 231 4.37 -0.88 2.43
N GLY A 232 4.58 -1.78 1.46
CA GLY A 232 3.50 -2.35 0.65
C GLY A 232 2.47 -3.12 1.49
N ALA A 233 2.91 -3.87 2.51
CA ALA A 233 1.99 -4.51 3.44
C ALA A 233 1.30 -3.52 4.40
N MET A 234 1.99 -2.47 4.86
CA MET A 234 1.33 -1.42 5.65
C MET A 234 0.19 -0.77 4.86
N VAL A 235 0.44 -0.42 3.60
CA VAL A 235 -0.58 0.17 2.72
C VAL A 235 -1.71 -0.83 2.46
N ALA A 236 -1.42 -2.10 2.19
CA ALA A 236 -2.46 -3.13 2.01
C ALA A 236 -3.38 -3.23 3.24
N GLY A 237 -2.80 -3.30 4.44
CA GLY A 237 -3.57 -3.40 5.68
C GLY A 237 -4.40 -2.14 5.97
N GLU A 238 -3.86 -0.95 5.74
CA GLU A 238 -4.64 0.30 5.89
C GLU A 238 -5.74 0.41 4.82
N LEU A 239 -5.45 -0.01 3.59
CA LEU A 239 -6.40 0.03 2.49
C LEU A 239 -7.61 -0.89 2.75
N ALA A 240 -7.37 -2.09 3.29
CA ALA A 240 -8.43 -3.00 3.72
C ALA A 240 -9.36 -2.39 4.79
N GLN A 241 -8.80 -1.59 5.69
CA GLN A 241 -9.56 -0.93 6.77
C GLN A 241 -10.33 0.30 6.25
N ALA A 242 -9.68 1.14 5.47
CA ALA A 242 -10.25 2.39 4.97
C ALA A 242 -11.27 2.17 3.84
N VAL A 243 -11.13 1.07 3.09
CA VAL A 243 -11.99 0.70 1.97
C VAL A 243 -12.38 -0.77 2.09
N PRO A 244 -13.32 -1.15 2.99
CA PRO A 244 -13.65 -2.55 3.26
C PRO A 244 -14.01 -3.39 2.02
N ALA A 245 -14.56 -2.75 0.98
CA ALA A 245 -14.89 -3.40 -0.29
C ALA A 245 -13.67 -3.98 -1.03
N ILE A 246 -12.46 -3.53 -0.71
CA ILE A 246 -11.22 -4.04 -1.32
C ILE A 246 -10.60 -5.21 -0.53
N ALA A 247 -11.03 -5.46 0.71
CA ALA A 247 -10.43 -6.47 1.57
C ALA A 247 -10.46 -7.89 0.94
N PRO A 248 -11.54 -8.35 0.28
CA PRO A 248 -11.56 -9.65 -0.39
C PRO A 248 -10.55 -9.78 -1.55
N TYR A 249 -10.09 -8.66 -2.08
CA TYR A 249 -9.17 -8.61 -3.21
C TYR A 249 -7.69 -8.65 -2.80
N LEU A 250 -7.39 -8.62 -1.50
CA LEU A 250 -6.04 -8.79 -0.99
C LEU A 250 -5.81 -10.27 -0.71
N ALA A 251 -4.72 -10.82 -1.25
CA ALA A 251 -4.30 -12.18 -0.98
C ALA A 251 -3.99 -12.35 0.51
N SER A 252 -4.42 -13.46 1.10
CA SER A 252 -4.08 -13.84 2.48
C SER A 252 -2.56 -13.89 2.63
N GLN A 253 -2.00 -12.88 3.27
CA GLN A 253 -0.57 -12.75 3.57
C GLN A 253 -0.43 -12.53 5.08
N PRO A 254 0.64 -13.04 5.71
CA PRO A 254 0.80 -12.88 7.15
C PRO A 254 0.79 -11.39 7.54
N ASP A 255 -0.04 -11.06 8.53
CA ASP A 255 -0.23 -9.70 9.02
C ASP A 255 1.11 -9.04 9.39
N ILE A 256 1.30 -7.79 8.95
CA ILE A 256 2.13 -6.87 9.73
C ILE A 256 1.28 -6.40 10.90
N ALA A 257 1.85 -6.48 12.11
CA ALA A 257 1.21 -6.09 13.35
C ALA A 257 0.35 -4.80 13.21
N PRO A 258 -0.82 -4.77 13.87
CA PRO A 258 -1.74 -3.63 13.77
C PRO A 258 -1.06 -2.34 14.24
N ALA A 259 -1.46 -1.22 13.65
CA ALA A 259 -0.93 0.09 14.02
C ALA A 259 -1.18 0.39 15.51
N PRO A 260 -0.24 1.02 16.22
CA PRO A 260 -0.52 1.52 17.56
C PRO A 260 -1.61 2.59 17.46
N GLN A 261 -2.68 2.43 18.26
CA GLN A 261 -3.75 3.42 18.26
C GLN A 261 -3.24 4.78 18.73
N PRO A 262 -3.67 5.90 18.11
CA PRO A 262 -3.32 7.22 18.58
C PRO A 262 -3.77 7.37 20.03
N LYS A 263 -2.83 7.65 20.93
CA LYS A 263 -3.17 8.01 22.31
C LYS A 263 -4.06 9.24 22.26
N GLN A 264 -5.33 9.09 22.65
CA GLN A 264 -6.17 10.26 22.95
C GLN A 264 -5.45 11.05 24.03
N ARG A 265 -5.06 12.28 23.72
CA ARG A 265 -4.60 13.22 24.75
C ARG A 265 -5.81 13.52 25.63
N GLN A 266 -5.79 13.01 26.86
CA GLN A 266 -6.57 13.56 27.97
C GLN A 266 -5.89 14.85 28.44
#